data_AF-A0A221R6U8-F1
#
_entry.id   AF-A0A221R6U8-F1
#
_cell.length_a   1.000
_cell.length_b   1.000
_cell.length_c   1.000
_cell.angle_alpha   90.00
_cell.angle_beta   90.00
_cell.angle_gamma   90.00
#
_symmetry.space_group_name_H-M   'P 1'
#
loop_
_entity.id
_entity.type
_entity.pdbx_description
1 polymer ?
#
loop_
_entity_poly.entity_id
_entity_poly.type
_entity_poly.pdbx_seq_one_letter_code
_entity_poly.pdbx_strand_id
1 'polypeptide(L)'
;MFGINGPEFLVLLIIGILVIGPKRLPEYTQKLANIVKELRRMAAGAKDQLKEETGVDLNEVDWRKYDPRQYDPRKIIRDALLEDAAPAPAAAAAPAMAAAVPPAPARTIERLPAGEAAPFDTEAT
;
A
#
# COMPACT_ATOMS: atom_id res chain seq x y z
N MET A 1 -17.36 -11.69 -15.62
CA MET A 1 -18.29 -11.66 -16.77
C MET A 1 -17.60 -11.07 -18.00
N PHE A 2 -16.52 -11.70 -18.48
CA PHE A 2 -16.00 -11.54 -19.84
C PHE A 2 -15.38 -12.91 -20.19
N GLY A 3 -16.20 -13.79 -20.75
CA GLY A 3 -15.81 -15.16 -21.11
C GLY A 3 -15.03 -15.18 -22.41
N ILE A 4 -13.93 -14.42 -22.48
CA ILE A 4 -13.09 -14.28 -23.66
C ILE A 4 -11.92 -15.25 -23.53
N ASN A 5 -11.86 -16.23 -24.43
CA ASN A 5 -10.80 -17.20 -24.52
C ASN A 5 -9.65 -16.65 -25.39
N GLY A 6 -8.46 -17.26 -25.27
CA GLY A 6 -7.28 -16.91 -26.08
C GLY A 6 -7.55 -16.69 -27.58
N PRO A 7 -8.27 -17.59 -28.29
CA PRO A 7 -8.58 -17.39 -29.70
C PRO A 7 -9.55 -16.22 -29.97
N GLU A 8 -10.54 -16.01 -29.11
CA GLU A 8 -11.50 -14.90 -29.26
C GLU A 8 -10.82 -13.55 -29.07
N PHE A 9 -9.84 -13.48 -28.15
CA PHE A 9 -8.98 -12.31 -28.00
C PHE A 9 -8.15 -12.03 -29.25
N LEU A 10 -7.61 -13.06 -29.91
CA LEU A 10 -6.86 -12.90 -31.16
C LEU A 10 -7.74 -12.36 -32.29
N VAL A 11 -8.97 -12.86 -32.41
CA VAL A 11 -9.95 -12.34 -33.39
C VAL A 11 -10.25 -10.86 -33.11
N LEU A 12 -10.47 -10.51 -31.84
CA LEU A 12 -10.70 -9.11 -31.44
C LEU A 12 -9.51 -8.22 -31.79
N LEU A 13 -8.28 -8.71 -31.59
CA LEU A 13 -7.06 -8.00 -31.94
C LEU A 13 -6.99 -7.73 -33.45
N ILE A 14 -7.26 -8.74 -34.28
CA ILE A 14 -7.29 -8.59 -35.75
C ILE A 14 -8.33 -7.55 -36.17
N ILE A 15 -9.54 -7.61 -35.59
CA ILE A 15 -10.61 -6.64 -35.84
C ILE A 15 -10.15 -5.23 -35.43
N GLY A 16 -9.56 -5.07 -34.24
CA GLY A 16 -9.04 -3.79 -33.76
C GLY A 16 -7.97 -3.20 -34.68
N ILE A 17 -7.04 -4.02 -35.16
CA ILE A 17 -6.01 -3.61 -36.12
C ILE A 17 -6.66 -3.17 -37.44
N LEU A 18 -7.70 -3.86 -37.90
CA LEU A 18 -8.38 -3.53 -39.14
C LEU A 18 -9.16 -2.21 -39.03
N VAL A 19 -9.85 -1.99 -37.91
CA VAL A 19 -10.64 -0.76 -37.63
C VAL A 19 -9.74 0.46 -37.50
N ILE A 20 -8.64 0.35 -36.75
CA ILE A 20 -7.66 1.43 -36.58
C ILE A 20 -6.82 1.63 -37.86
N GLY A 21 -6.61 0.54 -38.59
CA GLY A 21 -5.76 0.45 -39.78
C GLY A 21 -4.33 0.03 -39.43
N PRO A 22 -3.77 -1.01 -40.08
CA PRO A 22 -2.44 -1.55 -39.76
C PRO A 22 -1.31 -0.55 -40.03
N LYS A 23 -1.55 0.45 -40.89
CA LYS A 23 -0.59 1.51 -41.20
C LYS A 23 -0.50 2.57 -40.10
N ARG A 24 -1.60 2.83 -39.36
CA ARG A 24 -1.67 3.87 -38.32
C ARG A 24 -1.29 3.36 -36.93
N LEU A 25 -1.54 2.08 -36.66
CA LEU A 25 -1.20 1.43 -35.39
C LEU A 25 0.26 1.65 -34.96
N PRO A 26 1.30 1.41 -35.79
CA PRO A 26 2.69 1.58 -35.36
C PRO A 26 2.99 3.03 -34.93
N GLU A 27 2.40 4.02 -35.58
CA GLU A 27 2.56 5.44 -35.23
C GLU A 27 2.02 5.72 -33.82
N TYR A 28 0.82 5.23 -33.50
CA TYR A 28 0.23 5.39 -32.15
C TYR A 28 0.98 4.60 -31.08
N THR A 29 1.43 3.39 -31.42
CA THR A 29 2.18 2.54 -30.47
C THR A 29 3.54 3.14 -30.16
N GLN A 30 4.19 3.79 -31.13
CA GLN A 30 5.42 4.54 -30.91
C GLN A 30 5.21 5.72 -29.95
N LYS A 31 4.12 6.48 -30.12
CA LYS A 31 3.74 7.57 -29.20
C LYS A 31 3.55 7.05 -27.78
N LEU A 32 2.79 5.96 -27.61
CA LEU A 32 2.60 5.32 -26.32
C LEU A 32 3.92 4.79 -25.72
N ALA A 33 4.76 4.15 -26.54
CA ALA A 33 6.05 3.63 -26.09
C ALA A 33 6.98 4.75 -25.60
N ASN A 34 6.96 5.91 -26.25
CA ASN A 34 7.74 7.07 -25.80
C ASN A 34 7.25 7.59 -24.44
N ILE A 35 5.93 7.71 -24.26
CA ILE A 35 5.34 8.08 -22.96
C ILE A 35 5.75 7.08 -21.87
N VAL A 36 5.65 5.78 -22.15
CA VAL A 36 6.04 4.73 -21.19
C VAL A 36 7.53 4.80 -20.85
N LYS A 37 8.40 5.08 -21.83
CA LYS A 37 9.84 5.25 -21.61
C LYS A 37 10.14 6.46 -20.73
N GLU A 38 9.48 7.58 -20.98
CA GLU A 38 9.63 8.80 -20.19
C GLU A 38 9.14 8.58 -18.75
N LEU A 39 7.98 7.95 -18.59
CA LEU A 39 7.44 7.58 -17.29
C LEU A 39 8.39 6.63 -16.54
N ARG A 40 8.95 5.64 -17.24
CA ARG A 40 9.95 4.72 -16.65
C ARG A 40 11.21 5.46 -16.22
N ARG A 41 11.71 6.40 -17.04
CA ARG A 41 12.89 7.22 -16.70
C ARG A 41 12.62 8.11 -15.50
N MET A 42 11.46 8.75 -15.44
CA MET A 42 11.03 9.57 -14.31
C MET A 42 10.88 8.74 -13.05
N ALA A 43 10.24 7.57 -13.14
CA ALA A 43 10.10 6.66 -12.01
C ALA A 43 11.46 6.12 -11.52
N ALA A 44 12.41 5.86 -12.43
CA ALA A 44 13.77 5.48 -12.06
C ALA A 44 14.48 6.61 -11.31
N GLY A 45 14.47 7.83 -11.84
CA GLY A 45 15.10 8.99 -11.17
C GLY A 45 14.45 9.35 -9.83
N ALA A 46 13.13 9.15 -9.68
CA ALA A 46 12.45 9.31 -8.39
C ALA A 46 12.86 8.20 -7.39
N LYS A 47 13.01 6.96 -7.84
CA LYS A 47 13.54 5.87 -7.01
C LYS A 47 14.97 6.14 -6.56
N ASP A 48 15.81 6.68 -7.44
CA ASP A 48 17.20 6.99 -7.13
C ASP A 48 17.30 8.11 -6.08
N GLN A 49 16.52 9.19 -6.22
CA GLN A 49 16.44 10.26 -5.21
C GLN A 49 15.93 9.77 -3.85
N LEU A 50 14.87 8.95 -3.83
CA LEU A 50 14.36 8.38 -2.58
C LEU A 50 15.37 7.44 -1.92
N LYS A 51 16.17 6.72 -2.73
CA LYS A 51 17.25 5.87 -2.25
C LYS A 51 18.38 6.70 -1.64
N GLU A 52 18.78 7.80 -2.26
CA GLU A 52 19.82 8.70 -1.75
C GLU A 52 19.40 9.39 -0.45
N GLU A 53 18.14 9.83 -0.34
CA GLU A 53 17.64 10.56 0.83
C GLU A 53 17.27 9.66 2.01
N THR A 54 16.75 8.46 1.76
CA THR A 54 16.24 7.57 2.83
C THR A 54 17.24 6.47 3.18
N GLY A 55 18.24 6.22 2.33
CA GLY A 55 19.18 5.08 2.46
C GLY A 55 18.50 3.70 2.36
N VAL A 56 17.19 3.66 2.11
CA VAL A 56 16.38 2.46 1.96
C VAL A 56 16.30 2.11 0.48
N ASP A 57 16.89 0.99 0.09
CA ASP A 57 16.72 0.43 -1.25
C ASP A 57 15.24 0.06 -1.45
N LEU A 58 14.49 0.84 -2.22
CA LEU A 58 13.11 0.50 -2.61
C LEU A 58 13.01 -0.80 -3.42
N ASN A 59 14.15 -1.34 -3.85
CA ASN A 59 14.25 -2.68 -4.45
C ASN A 59 14.13 -3.79 -3.39
N GLU A 60 14.47 -3.50 -2.12
CA GLU A 60 14.29 -4.37 -0.96
C GLU A 60 13.01 -4.06 -0.16
N VAL A 61 12.30 -2.98 -0.48
CA VAL A 61 10.92 -2.75 -0.01
C VAL A 61 9.96 -3.64 -0.81
N ASP A 62 10.11 -4.94 -0.58
CA ASP A 62 9.06 -5.80 -0.07
C ASP A 62 7.62 -5.51 -0.54
N TRP A 63 7.39 -5.57 -1.85
CA TRP A 63 6.06 -5.73 -2.43
C TRP A 63 5.32 -6.98 -1.91
N ARG A 64 6.04 -7.89 -1.22
CA ARG A 64 5.49 -9.03 -0.49
C ARG A 64 5.00 -8.68 0.92
N LYS A 65 5.45 -7.57 1.54
CA LYS A 65 4.88 -7.06 2.81
C LYS A 65 3.55 -6.33 2.62
N TYR A 66 3.26 -5.86 1.41
CA TYR A 66 2.00 -5.21 1.06
C TYR A 66 1.01 -6.14 0.34
N ASP A 67 1.22 -7.47 0.32
CA ASP A 67 0.22 -8.42 -0.16
C ASP A 67 -0.85 -8.63 0.94
N PRO A 68 -2.09 -8.11 0.77
CA PRO A 68 -3.14 -8.15 1.79
C PRO A 68 -3.65 -9.57 2.10
N ARG A 69 -3.16 -10.59 1.38
CA ARG A 69 -3.50 -12.00 1.62
C ARG A 69 -2.54 -12.69 2.61
N GLN A 70 -1.42 -12.05 2.96
CA GLN A 70 -0.42 -12.59 3.89
C GLN A 70 -0.37 -11.88 5.25
N TYR A 71 -1.34 -11.02 5.56
CA TYR A 71 -1.65 -10.66 6.94
C TYR A 71 -2.38 -11.84 7.60
N ASP A 72 -1.68 -12.97 7.79
CA ASP A 72 -2.25 -14.20 8.34
C ASP A 72 -2.43 -14.01 9.86
N PRO A 73 -3.66 -13.80 10.35
CA PRO A 73 -3.93 -13.43 11.73
C PRO A 73 -3.46 -14.48 12.73
N ARG A 74 -3.23 -15.72 12.26
CA ARG A 74 -2.80 -16.85 13.08
C ARG A 74 -1.40 -16.67 13.65
N LYS A 75 -0.49 -15.96 12.94
CA LYS A 75 0.85 -15.69 13.46
C LYS A 75 0.81 -14.70 14.63
N ILE A 76 0.02 -13.63 14.52
CA ILE A 76 -0.14 -12.61 15.58
C ILE A 76 -0.71 -13.23 16.86
N ILE A 77 -1.65 -14.18 16.73
CA ILE A 77 -2.26 -14.89 17.87
C ILE A 77 -1.30 -15.93 18.46
N ARG A 78 -0.47 -16.57 17.64
CA ARG A 78 0.55 -17.51 18.14
C ARG A 78 1.66 -16.82 18.91
N ASP A 79 2.12 -15.67 18.45
CA ASP A 79 3.10 -14.88 19.20
C ASP A 79 2.50 -14.40 20.53
N ALA A 80 1.22 -14.00 20.56
CA ALA A 80 0.53 -13.65 21.81
C ALA A 80 0.27 -14.84 22.77
N LEU A 81 0.13 -16.07 22.24
CA LEU A 81 -0.10 -17.29 23.05
C LEU A 81 1.19 -18.00 23.48
N LEU A 82 2.28 -17.84 22.73
CA LEU A 82 3.60 -18.41 23.06
C LEU A 82 4.34 -17.58 24.11
N GLU A 83 4.11 -16.26 24.16
CA GLU A 83 4.72 -15.36 25.14
C GLU A 83 4.06 -15.46 26.54
N ASP A 84 2.85 -16.03 26.65
CA ASP A 84 2.08 -16.10 27.92
C ASP A 84 2.16 -17.48 28.63
N ALA A 85 3.02 -18.40 28.17
CA ALA A 85 3.12 -19.76 28.70
C ALA A 85 4.53 -20.14 29.18
N ALA A 86 5.02 -19.51 30.27
CA ALA A 86 5.75 -20.13 31.40
C ALA A 86 6.64 -19.12 32.18
N PRO A 87 6.86 -19.34 33.50
CA PRO A 87 6.87 -18.29 34.51
C PRO A 87 8.26 -17.77 34.90
N ALA A 88 8.34 -16.49 35.26
CA ALA A 88 9.41 -15.96 36.13
C ALA A 88 9.21 -16.48 37.58
N PRO A 89 10.20 -16.56 38.50
CA PRO A 89 11.37 -15.67 38.61
C PRO A 89 12.68 -16.25 39.24
N ALA A 90 13.85 -15.72 38.88
CA ALA A 90 14.97 -15.47 39.81
C ALA A 90 16.13 -14.73 39.13
N ALA A 91 16.57 -13.65 39.78
CA ALA A 91 17.80 -12.88 39.55
C ALA A 91 17.82 -11.90 38.36
N ALA A 92 17.19 -10.73 38.53
CA ALA A 92 17.92 -9.46 38.70
C ALA A 92 16.95 -8.27 38.81
N ALA A 93 17.02 -7.62 39.98
CA ALA A 93 16.73 -6.20 40.26
C ALA A 93 15.50 -5.53 39.60
N ALA A 94 14.46 -5.31 40.41
CA ALA A 94 13.65 -4.11 40.27
C ALA A 94 14.47 -2.89 40.74
N PRO A 95 14.30 -1.71 40.13
CA PRO A 95 13.37 -0.77 40.74
C PRO A 95 12.52 0.02 39.73
N ALA A 96 11.55 0.71 40.31
CA ALA A 96 10.53 1.52 39.68
C ALA A 96 11.06 2.67 38.82
N MET A 97 10.17 3.11 37.91
CA MET A 97 9.97 4.50 37.49
C MET A 97 11.07 5.23 36.70
N ALA A 98 10.61 5.73 35.55
CA ALA A 98 10.81 7.09 35.02
C ALA A 98 11.60 7.23 33.71
N ALA A 99 11.00 8.07 32.85
CA ALA A 99 11.54 8.79 31.69
C ALA A 99 11.63 8.02 30.36
N ALA A 100 11.13 8.53 29.23
CA ALA A 100 10.29 9.69 28.95
C ALA A 100 9.69 9.48 27.56
N VAL A 101 8.39 9.16 27.49
CA VAL A 101 7.63 9.25 26.24
C VAL A 101 7.17 10.71 26.15
N PRO A 102 7.46 11.46 25.07
CA PRO A 102 6.89 12.80 24.93
C PRO A 102 5.36 12.66 24.95
N PRO A 103 4.63 13.45 25.76
CA PRO A 103 3.18 13.32 25.82
C PRO A 103 2.62 13.67 24.44
N ALA A 104 1.96 12.69 23.81
CA ALA A 104 1.10 12.96 22.67
C ALA A 104 0.04 13.98 23.12
N PRO A 105 -0.31 14.97 22.29
CA PRO A 105 -1.33 15.94 22.66
C PRO A 105 -2.60 15.19 23.03
N ALA A 106 -3.03 15.33 24.27
CA ALA A 106 -4.26 14.73 24.76
C ALA A 106 -5.40 15.34 23.94
N ARG A 107 -5.94 14.54 23.00
CA ARG A 107 -7.16 14.89 22.28
C ARG A 107 -8.28 14.81 23.31
N THR A 108 -8.71 15.97 23.82
CA THR A 108 -9.92 16.05 24.64
C THR A 108 -11.08 15.66 23.76
N ILE A 109 -11.53 14.42 23.90
CA ILE A 109 -12.79 13.98 23.31
C ILE A 109 -13.89 14.55 24.19
N GLU A 110 -14.33 15.76 23.86
CA GLU A 110 -15.53 16.34 24.46
C GLU A 110 -16.73 15.53 23.94
N ARG A 111 -17.29 14.69 24.82
CA ARG A 111 -18.43 13.86 24.47
C ARG A 111 -19.68 14.73 24.56
N LEU A 112 -20.39 14.85 23.44
CA LEU A 112 -21.66 15.57 23.40
C LEU A 112 -22.64 14.98 24.43
N PRO A 113 -23.41 15.83 25.13
CA PRO A 113 -24.42 15.37 26.08
C PRO A 113 -25.50 14.54 25.37
N ALA A 114 -26.14 13.65 26.13
CA ALA A 114 -27.13 12.73 25.59
C ALA A 114 -28.32 13.49 24.99
N GLY A 115 -28.53 13.35 23.68
CA GLY A 115 -29.64 13.97 22.94
C GLY A 115 -29.22 15.08 21.96
N GLU A 116 -27.94 15.45 21.92
CA GLU A 116 -27.43 16.46 20.98
C GLU A 116 -26.88 15.78 19.71
N ALA A 117 -27.34 16.26 18.54
CA ALA A 117 -26.89 15.73 17.26
C ALA A 117 -25.51 16.30 16.90
N ALA A 118 -24.61 15.44 16.42
CA ALA A 118 -23.29 15.89 15.98
C ALA A 118 -23.43 16.88 14.80
N PRO A 119 -22.70 18.00 14.80
CA PRO A 119 -22.74 18.96 13.71
C PRO A 119 -22.25 18.29 12.42
N PHE A 120 -23.05 18.37 11.36
CA PHE A 120 -22.72 17.83 10.04
C PHE A 120 -22.56 18.98 9.04
N ASP A 121 -21.59 18.84 8.14
CA ASP A 121 -21.29 19.81 7.09
C ASP A 121 -22.24 19.60 5.91
N THR A 122 -23.02 20.63 5.57
CA THR A 122 -24.01 20.59 4.49
C THR A 122 -23.43 20.86 3.11
N GLU A 123 -22.17 21.30 3.02
CA GLU A 123 -21.50 21.62 1.74
C GLU A 123 -20.78 20.40 1.12
N ALA A 124 -20.81 19.25 1.79
CA ALA A 124 -20.22 18.01 1.26
C ALA A 124 -21.12 17.41 0.15
N THR A 125 -20.85 17.76 -1.11
CA THR A 125 -21.38 17.12 -2.34
C THR A 125 -20.26 16.66 -3.24
#